data_AF-A0A2P4NX08-F1
#
_entry.id   AF-A0A2P4NX08-F1
#
_cell.length_a   1.000
_cell.length_b   1.000
_cell.length_c   1.000
_cell.angle_alpha   90.00
_cell.angle_beta   90.00
_cell.angle_gamma   90.00
#
_symmetry.space_group_name_H-M   'P 1'
#
loop_
_entity.id
_entity.type
_entity.pdbx_description
1 polymer ?
#
loop_
_entity_poly.entity_id
_entity_poly.type
_entity_poly.pdbx_seq_one_letter_code
_entity_poly.pdbx_strand_id
1 'polypeptide(L)'
;MTDCTPSNSKKNKIAIYGGRPKKPIWRFFEQGEEIDKGHYIAICLACRQTFRPGKTTAMEKHIISNCLKVDHSICEAVIYMVEAREREISSGANIKRQNNDQTILEDFYESSDLSKERKEDIDTALIKAF
;
A
#
# COMPACT_ATOMS: atom_id res chain seq x y z
N MET A 1 -19.37 -51.92 4.64
CA MET A 1 -17.89 -52.02 4.63
C MET A 1 -17.41 -50.86 3.75
N THR A 2 -17.38 -49.66 4.32
CA THR A 2 -16.21 -48.95 4.90
C THR A 2 -15.39 -48.20 3.84
N ASP A 3 -15.46 -46.89 3.99
CA ASP A 3 -14.83 -45.78 3.27
C ASP A 3 -13.30 -45.82 3.23
N CYS A 4 -12.69 -44.99 2.37
CA CYS A 4 -11.67 -44.00 2.77
C CYS A 4 -11.30 -43.05 1.61
N THR A 5 -11.76 -41.81 1.72
CA THR A 5 -11.26 -40.62 1.01
C THR A 5 -9.91 -40.16 1.59
N PRO A 6 -8.94 -39.67 0.79
CA PRO A 6 -7.74 -39.05 1.32
C PRO A 6 -8.03 -37.59 1.70
N SER A 7 -8.29 -37.36 2.99
CA SER A 7 -8.31 -36.05 3.63
C SER A 7 -6.88 -35.52 3.76
N ASN A 8 -6.49 -34.53 2.96
CA ASN A 8 -5.19 -33.87 3.07
C ASN A 8 -5.34 -32.58 3.89
N SER A 9 -5.36 -32.71 5.21
CA SER A 9 -5.31 -31.59 6.15
C SER A 9 -3.87 -31.05 6.22
N LYS A 10 -3.56 -30.04 5.40
CA LYS A 10 -2.29 -29.31 5.53
C LYS A 10 -2.32 -28.49 6.81
N LYS A 11 -1.67 -29.04 7.85
CA LYS A 11 -1.38 -28.38 9.13
C LYS A 11 -0.81 -26.98 8.89
N ASN A 12 -1.45 -25.97 9.48
CA ASN A 12 -0.96 -24.60 9.55
C ASN A 12 0.35 -24.57 10.33
N LYS A 13 1.46 -24.50 9.59
CA LYS A 13 2.81 -24.30 10.14
C LYS A 13 2.92 -22.80 10.45
N ILE A 14 2.89 -22.43 11.73
CA ILE A 14 3.24 -21.07 12.16
C ILE A 14 4.75 -20.96 11.98
N ALA A 15 5.16 -20.54 10.78
CA ALA A 15 6.55 -20.31 10.48
C ALA A 15 6.91 -18.89 10.90
N ILE A 16 7.75 -18.78 11.94
CA ILE A 16 8.42 -17.53 12.31
C ILE A 16 9.53 -17.31 11.26
N TYR A 17 9.16 -16.81 10.08
CA TYR A 17 10.11 -16.36 9.07
C TYR A 17 10.53 -14.93 9.39
N GLY A 18 11.84 -14.67 9.46
CA GLY A 18 12.46 -13.36 9.67
C GLY A 18 12.29 -12.40 8.48
N GLY A 19 11.05 -12.17 8.05
CA GLY A 19 10.68 -11.24 6.98
C GLY A 19 9.67 -10.20 7.46
N ARG A 20 9.31 -9.26 6.59
CA ARG A 20 8.26 -8.27 6.90
C ARG A 20 6.97 -9.01 7.25
N PRO A 21 6.32 -8.71 8.40
CA PRO A 21 5.08 -9.36 8.76
C PRO A 21 4.01 -9.11 7.70
N LYS A 22 3.16 -10.12 7.48
CA LYS A 22 2.02 -9.99 6.58
C LYS A 22 1.06 -8.91 7.08
N LYS A 23 0.39 -8.26 6.13
CA LYS A 23 -0.65 -7.27 6.44
C LYS A 23 -1.84 -7.93 7.15
N PRO A 24 -2.55 -7.22 8.04
CA PRO A 24 -3.68 -7.78 8.79
C PRO A 24 -4.78 -8.42 7.93
N ILE A 25 -5.01 -7.91 6.71
CA ILE A 25 -6.00 -8.43 5.76
C ILE A 25 -5.80 -9.93 5.45
N TRP A 26 -4.57 -10.44 5.54
CA TRP A 26 -4.27 -11.86 5.29
C TRP A 26 -4.92 -12.82 6.29
N ARG A 27 -5.49 -12.32 7.40
CA ARG A 27 -6.30 -13.15 8.33
C ARG A 27 -7.58 -13.71 7.69
N PHE A 28 -8.08 -13.05 6.64
CA PHE A 28 -9.32 -13.44 5.95
C PHE A 28 -9.08 -14.18 4.62
N PHE A 29 -7.81 -14.45 4.30
CA PHE A 29 -7.42 -15.07 3.05
C PHE A 29 -6.44 -16.21 3.30
N GLU A 30 -6.61 -17.29 2.55
CA GLU A 30 -5.63 -18.35 2.45
C GLU A 30 -4.53 -17.93 1.47
N GLN A 31 -3.27 -18.13 1.86
CA GLN A 31 -2.13 -17.93 0.97
C GLN A 31 -2.00 -19.15 0.06
N GLY A 32 -2.19 -18.93 -1.24
CA GLY A 32 -1.98 -19.95 -2.26
C GLY A 32 -0.53 -20.01 -2.73
N GLU A 33 -0.35 -20.49 -3.96
CA GLU A 33 0.96 -20.65 -4.58
C GLU A 33 1.69 -19.31 -4.74
N GLU A 34 3.03 -19.39 -4.76
CA GLU A 34 3.88 -18.26 -5.11
C GLU A 34 3.85 -18.05 -6.63
N ILE A 35 3.55 -16.83 -7.05
CA ILE A 35 3.50 -16.44 -8.47
C ILE A 35 4.87 -15.91 -8.89
N ASP A 36 5.48 -15.11 -8.02
CA ASP A 36 6.80 -14.50 -8.17
C ASP A 36 7.39 -14.27 -6.78
N LYS A 37 8.69 -13.98 -6.67
CA LYS A 37 9.42 -13.84 -5.39
C LYS A 37 8.70 -12.88 -4.43
N GLY A 38 8.08 -13.44 -3.38
CA GLY A 38 7.35 -12.69 -2.37
C GLY A 38 5.93 -12.25 -2.77
N HIS A 39 5.43 -12.70 -3.91
CA HIS A 39 4.07 -12.47 -4.40
C HIS A 39 3.28 -13.78 -4.46
N TYR A 40 2.19 -13.83 -3.69
CA TYR A 40 1.40 -15.04 -3.55
C TYR A 40 -0.01 -14.85 -4.08
N ILE A 41 -0.62 -15.94 -4.51
CA ILE A 41 -2.06 -16.01 -4.73
C ILE A 41 -2.76 -15.81 -3.37
N ALA A 42 -3.85 -15.06 -3.35
CA ALA A 42 -4.75 -14.98 -2.20
C ALA A 42 -6.10 -15.61 -2.53
N ILE A 43 -6.66 -16.39 -1.62
CA ILE A 43 -7.96 -17.04 -1.77
C ILE A 43 -8.86 -16.60 -0.63
N CYS A 44 -10.00 -15.96 -0.93
CA CYS A 44 -10.93 -15.50 0.10
C CYS A 44 -11.49 -16.70 0.88
N LEU A 45 -11.41 -16.68 2.21
CA LEU A 45 -11.92 -17.77 3.05
C LEU A 45 -13.45 -17.90 2.99
N ALA A 46 -14.16 -16.80 2.78
CA ALA A 46 -15.63 -16.76 2.74
C ALA A 46 -16.18 -17.24 1.39
N CYS A 47 -15.73 -16.66 0.27
CA CYS A 47 -16.31 -16.94 -1.04
C CYS A 47 -15.43 -17.80 -1.97
N ARG A 48 -14.19 -18.10 -1.58
CA ARG A 48 -13.20 -18.85 -2.37
C ARG A 48 -12.76 -18.17 -3.66
N GLN A 49 -13.08 -16.89 -3.86
CA GLN A 49 -12.55 -16.11 -4.98
C GLN A 49 -11.02 -15.98 -4.87
N THR A 50 -10.33 -16.17 -5.99
CA THR A 50 -8.87 -16.15 -6.08
C THR A 50 -8.35 -14.84 -6.67
N PHE A 51 -7.27 -14.31 -6.10
CA PHE A 51 -6.60 -13.07 -6.52
C PHE A 51 -5.15 -13.37 -6.90
N ARG A 52 -4.76 -13.05 -8.15
CA ARG A 52 -3.42 -13.29 -8.70
C ARG A 52 -2.85 -11.98 -9.28
N PRO A 53 -1.94 -11.26 -8.58
CA PRO A 53 -1.44 -11.52 -7.23
C PRO A 53 -2.42 -11.08 -6.13
N GLY A 54 -2.22 -11.60 -4.92
CA GLY A 54 -2.92 -11.21 -3.70
C GLY A 54 -2.54 -9.81 -3.23
N LYS A 55 -2.96 -8.79 -3.99
CA LYS A 55 -2.74 -7.38 -3.64
C LYS A 55 -3.67 -6.97 -2.49
N THR A 56 -3.10 -6.36 -1.45
CA THR A 56 -3.82 -5.87 -0.27
C THR A 56 -5.06 -5.05 -0.64
N THR A 57 -4.93 -4.08 -1.54
CA THR A 57 -6.05 -3.20 -1.94
C THR A 57 -7.18 -3.96 -2.64
N ALA A 58 -6.85 -4.95 -3.46
CA ALA A 58 -7.84 -5.80 -4.13
C ALA A 58 -8.56 -6.71 -3.12
N MET A 59 -7.81 -7.26 -2.15
CA MET A 59 -8.35 -8.08 -1.06
C MET A 59 -9.29 -7.27 -0.15
N GLU A 60 -8.91 -6.05 0.21
CA GLU A 60 -9.73 -5.13 1.03
C GLU A 60 -11.02 -4.74 0.30
N LYS A 61 -10.91 -4.27 -0.95
CA LYS A 61 -12.08 -3.93 -1.78
C LYS A 61 -13.02 -5.13 -1.94
N HIS A 62 -12.46 -6.33 -2.08
CA HIS A 62 -13.27 -7.54 -2.17
C HIS A 62 -14.11 -7.76 -0.91
N ILE A 63 -13.49 -7.69 0.28
CA ILE A 63 -14.24 -7.87 1.53
C ILE A 63 -15.31 -6.79 1.69
N ILE A 64 -14.95 -5.52 1.49
CA ILE A 64 -15.84 -4.39 1.77
C ILE A 64 -17.03 -4.34 0.80
N SER A 65 -16.81 -4.59 -0.49
CA SER A 65 -17.80 -4.26 -1.53
C SER A 65 -18.30 -5.46 -2.34
N ASN A 66 -17.51 -6.52 -2.48
CA ASN A 66 -17.79 -7.56 -3.49
C ASN A 66 -18.12 -8.92 -2.89
N CYS A 67 -17.73 -9.20 -1.64
CA CYS A 67 -17.86 -10.50 -1.05
C CYS A 67 -19.22 -10.68 -0.36
N LEU A 68 -20.21 -11.21 -1.08
CA LEU A 68 -21.56 -11.45 -0.54
C LEU A 68 -21.62 -12.52 0.57
N LYS A 69 -20.57 -13.33 0.72
CA LYS A 69 -20.52 -14.45 1.69
C LYS A 69 -19.76 -14.11 2.98
N VAL A 70 -19.21 -12.92 3.10
CA VAL A 70 -18.46 -12.52 4.30
C VAL A 70 -19.42 -11.93 5.32
N ASP A 71 -19.18 -12.19 6.60
CA ASP A 71 -20.00 -11.63 7.67
C ASP A 71 -19.82 -10.11 7.77
N HIS A 72 -20.90 -9.42 8.10
CA HIS A 72 -20.91 -7.96 8.19
C HIS A 72 -19.88 -7.42 9.20
N SER A 73 -19.68 -8.11 10.33
CA SER A 73 -18.68 -7.74 11.34
C SER A 73 -17.24 -7.78 10.80
N ILE A 74 -16.94 -8.68 9.86
CA ILE A 74 -15.64 -8.73 9.20
C ILE A 74 -15.49 -7.56 8.23
N CYS A 75 -16.55 -7.21 7.48
CA CYS A 75 -16.53 -6.01 6.64
C CYS A 75 -16.20 -4.76 7.46
N GLU A 76 -16.92 -4.56 8.56
CA GLU A 76 -16.74 -3.40 9.44
C GLU A 76 -15.33 -3.34 10.02
N ALA A 77 -14.80 -4.48 10.48
CA ALA A 77 -13.42 -4.56 10.96
C ALA A 77 -12.39 -4.19 9.87
N VAL A 78 -12.62 -4.60 8.62
CA VAL A 78 -11.73 -4.25 7.50
C VAL A 78 -11.85 -2.77 7.14
N ILE A 79 -13.04 -2.19 7.14
CA ILE A 79 -13.26 -0.75 6.94
C ILE A 79 -12.45 0.04 7.98
N TYR A 80 -12.62 -0.28 9.27
CA TYR A 80 -11.89 0.38 10.35
C TYR A 80 -10.36 0.28 10.18
N MET A 81 -9.84 -0.88 9.77
CA MET A 81 -8.41 -1.08 9.53
C MET A 81 -7.88 -0.24 8.35
N VAL A 82 -8.69 -0.05 7.30
CA VAL A 82 -8.34 0.79 6.15
C VAL A 82 -8.31 2.27 6.57
N GLU A 83 -9.37 2.73 7.25
CA GLU A 83 -9.49 4.12 7.72
C GLU A 83 -8.40 4.49 8.74
N ALA A 84 -8.06 3.58 9.66
CA ALA A 84 -6.97 3.80 10.61
C ALA A 84 -5.64 4.02 9.89
N ARG A 85 -5.34 3.19 8.88
CA ARG A 85 -4.13 3.32 8.06
C ARG A 85 -4.12 4.62 7.25
N GLU A 86 -5.26 5.05 6.70
CA GLU A 86 -5.34 6.31 5.96
C GLU A 86 -5.09 7.52 6.86
N ARG A 87 -5.59 7.50 8.10
CA ARG A 87 -5.29 8.52 9.12
C ARG A 87 -3.81 8.55 9.50
N GLU A 88 -3.14 7.41 9.61
CA GLU A 88 -1.71 7.35 9.87
C GLU A 88 -0.89 7.96 8.72
N ILE A 89 -1.31 7.73 7.47
CA ILE A 89 -0.66 8.30 6.29
C ILE A 89 -0.86 9.82 6.24
N SER A 90 -2.09 10.31 6.50
CA SER A 90 -2.40 11.75 6.45
C SER A 90 -1.79 12.54 7.61
N SER A 91 -1.61 11.91 8.78
CA SER A 91 -0.96 12.52 9.94
C SER A 91 0.56 12.60 9.83
N GLY A 92 1.16 12.15 8.72
CA GLY A 92 2.61 12.20 8.53
C GLY A 92 3.40 11.28 9.47
N ALA A 93 2.74 10.35 10.17
CA ALA A 93 3.34 9.43 11.14
C ALA A 93 4.26 8.36 10.50
N ASN A 94 4.66 8.55 9.24
CA ASN A 94 5.81 7.88 8.69
C ASN A 94 7.05 8.46 9.36
N ILE A 95 7.44 7.93 10.52
CA ILE A 95 8.80 8.04 11.06
C ILE A 95 9.72 7.24 10.12
N LYS A 96 9.85 7.69 8.88
CA LYS A 96 11.08 7.52 8.13
C LYS A 96 12.08 8.36 8.93
N ARG A 97 13.19 7.76 9.35
CA ARG A 97 14.33 8.54 9.84
C ARG A 97 14.67 9.53 8.73
N GLN A 98 14.11 10.73 8.79
CA GLN A 98 14.60 11.85 8.03
C GLN A 98 15.96 12.07 8.64
N ASN A 99 17.00 11.69 7.90
CA ASN A 99 18.24 12.37 8.06
C ASN A 99 17.88 13.86 7.89
N ASN A 100 18.15 14.66 8.92
CA ASN A 100 17.74 16.06 9.02
C ASN A 100 18.52 16.96 8.03
N ASP A 101 19.28 16.34 7.12
CA ASP A 101 20.11 16.97 6.11
C ASP A 101 19.40 17.20 4.77
N GLN A 102 18.12 16.83 4.62
CA GLN A 102 17.36 17.24 3.44
C GLN A 102 16.86 18.69 3.62
N THR A 103 17.71 19.64 3.23
CA THR A 103 17.34 21.02 2.94
C THR A 103 16.20 21.05 1.91
N ILE A 104 15.15 21.80 2.20
CA ILE A 104 14.03 22.04 1.28
C ILE A 104 14.48 23.03 0.19
N LEU A 105 13.86 23.00 -0.99
CA LEU A 105 14.27 23.83 -2.14
C LEU A 105 14.29 25.32 -1.78
N GLU A 106 13.38 25.70 -0.89
CA GLU A 106 13.22 27.02 -0.32
C GLU A 106 14.45 27.49 0.47
N ASP A 107 15.26 26.58 1.01
CA ASP A 107 16.50 26.92 1.74
C ASP A 107 17.61 27.45 0.80
N PHE A 108 17.54 27.14 -0.50
CA PHE A 108 18.45 27.66 -1.53
C PHE A 108 17.84 28.78 -2.38
N TYR A 109 16.53 28.99 -2.23
CA TYR A 109 15.79 29.97 -3.00
C TYR A 109 15.70 31.28 -2.21
N GLU A 110 16.75 32.09 -2.30
CA GLU A 110 16.66 33.48 -1.91
C GLU A 110 16.06 34.27 -3.08
N SER A 111 14.78 34.61 -2.99
CA SER A 111 14.07 35.43 -3.98
C SER A 111 14.63 36.85 -3.95
N SER A 112 15.80 37.03 -4.56
CA SER A 112 16.41 38.33 -4.77
C SER A 112 15.62 39.04 -5.86
N ASP A 113 14.84 40.05 -5.49
CA ASP A 113 14.25 40.95 -6.45
C ASP A 113 15.36 41.53 -7.34
N LEU A 114 15.34 41.19 -8.63
CA LEU A 114 16.30 41.76 -9.58
C LEU A 114 16.19 43.29 -9.55
N SER A 115 17.34 43.97 -9.54
CA SER A 115 17.37 45.43 -9.65
C SER A 115 16.66 45.85 -10.94
N LYS A 116 16.08 47.05 -10.93
CA LYS A 116 15.35 47.59 -12.08
C LYS A 116 16.22 47.59 -13.34
N GLU A 117 17.49 47.96 -13.19
CA GLU A 117 18.49 47.95 -14.26
C GLU A 117 18.71 46.56 -14.87
N ARG A 118 18.81 45.51 -14.03
CA ARG A 118 18.95 44.11 -14.50
C ARG A 118 17.71 43.63 -15.25
N LYS A 119 16.52 44.06 -14.82
CA LYS A 119 15.25 43.71 -15.50
C LYS A 119 15.20 44.36 -16.90
N GLU A 120 15.57 45.64 -17.00
CA GLU A 120 15.61 46.38 -18.27
C GLU A 120 16.67 45.83 -19.25
N ASP A 121 17.82 45.36 -18.75
CA ASP A 121 18.83 44.65 -19.55
C ASP A 121 18.27 43.36 -20.16
N ILE A 122 17.56 42.55 -19.38
CA ILE A 122 16.95 41.28 -19.82
C ILE A 122 15.90 41.55 -20.88
N ASP A 123 14.99 42.51 -20.65
CA ASP A 123 13.95 42.87 -21.62
C ASP A 123 14.57 43.38 -22.93
N THR A 124 15.61 44.21 -22.85
CA THR A 124 16.32 44.70 -24.04
C THR A 124 17.00 43.58 -24.80
N ALA A 125 17.58 42.60 -24.11
CA ALA A 125 18.18 41.43 -24.74
C ALA A 125 17.13 40.56 -25.46
N LEU A 126 15.96 40.37 -24.85
CA LEU A 126 14.86 39.62 -25.45
C LEU A 126 14.30 40.30 -26.70
N ILE A 127 14.10 41.63 -26.65
CA ILE A 127 13.64 42.43 -27.80
C ILE A 127 14.66 42.43 -28.95
N LYS A 128 15.96 42.29 -28.65
CA LYS A 128 17.00 42.20 -29.70
C LYS A 128 17.16 40.79 -30.28
N ALA A 129 16.78 39.76 -29.52
CA ALA A 129 16.97 38.37 -29.91
C ALA A 129 15.83 37.82 -30.79
N PHE A 130 14.63 38.42 -30.71
CA PHE A 130 13.41 37.98 -31.39
C PHE A 130 12.76 39.15 -32.13
#